data_AF-A0A8J2W739-F1
#
_entry.id   AF-A0A8J2W739-F1
#
_cell.length_a   1.000
_cell.length_b   1.000
_cell.length_c   1.000
_cell.angle_alpha   90.00
_cell.angle_beta   90.00
_cell.angle_gamma   90.00
#
_symmetry.space_group_name_H-M   'P 1'
#
loop_
_entity.id
_entity.type
_entity.pdbx_description
1 polymer ?
#
loop_
_entity_poly.entity_id
_entity_poly.type
_entity_poly.pdbx_seq_one_letter_code
_entity_poly.pdbx_strand_id
1 'polypeptide(L)'
;MATCYQKHPFEIETEDRLTTINSKIFEIKKKIQLSEGQRKSHYEENEAEKKQNSDFIETLKNEIKLRLKELAQAREIVTEEEAMVKKYLNAVCPIGNKTADQLIHNFDLKVIEQRKLLDLLKYEKGSKKKKLKDLEVEYEKLLIESTKSDLVKSKISTRARKNVSHLENEIHKVLIQWTEAELVKKKYTSIRQALVEDSVKFESSLSKIEEVLKKQKEEIKQLELVREEAAEMRFRATAATAAEAARAHDAEHGRANERAYFAQRFEERKRELEKLEKRIFPPAVRSVRQESRGSTEGEVPTEEQSAANQMEEIFQRLMKLTGVTEPEEVFDRFKSQRETQKRLNYLQQTTEEEKLLLEETQTTLISELEGYKFASVKDKDEGQEEIMELKKQIEEEEKHYAELQKKYDDLEGFLLEIKRLLYDLCKMLDIVGEPAMPEWTAEARDISETLNVLSARYSIAATRTAALQKRDQPVASNTPSGPQSLAGVRSRSPSTPKDSEKVLPTYKELVTREPVKPPPSDEEEDIPSRFYLKRQAQLIVDTKCRRKGFRTPYPRK
;
A
#
# COMPACT_ATOMS: atom_id res chain seq x y z
N MET A 1 -4.25 -166.12 50.09
CA MET A 1 -4.12 -167.51 49.58
C MET A 1 -2.66 -167.77 49.29
N ALA A 2 -2.11 -168.83 49.88
CA ALA A 2 -0.73 -169.25 49.78
C ALA A 2 -0.43 -169.97 48.45
N THR A 3 0.83 -170.39 48.30
CA THR A 3 1.47 -171.16 47.20
C THR A 3 2.14 -170.28 46.13
N CYS A 4 3.35 -170.55 45.64
CA CYS A 4 4.16 -171.76 45.70
C CYS A 4 5.65 -171.42 45.56
N TYR A 5 6.48 -172.18 46.28
CA TYR A 5 7.92 -172.29 46.11
C TYR A 5 8.25 -172.95 44.77
N GLN A 6 9.26 -172.45 44.04
CA GLN A 6 10.28 -173.34 43.48
C GLN A 6 11.60 -172.59 43.28
N LYS A 7 12.62 -173.12 43.97
CA LYS A 7 14.02 -172.69 43.98
C LYS A 7 14.74 -173.23 42.75
N HIS A 8 15.75 -172.47 42.30
CA HIS A 8 17.16 -172.86 42.05
C HIS A 8 17.72 -172.21 40.77
N PRO A 9 19.05 -172.07 40.62
CA PRO A 9 20.09 -171.84 41.63
C PRO A 9 21.02 -170.66 41.25
N PHE A 10 21.69 -170.13 42.26
CA PHE A 10 22.81 -169.19 42.14
C PHE A 10 24.00 -169.87 41.45
N GLU A 11 24.57 -169.18 40.45
CA GLU A 11 25.99 -169.30 40.13
C GLU A 11 26.65 -167.94 40.36
N ILE A 12 27.72 -168.03 41.13
CA ILE A 12 28.58 -166.99 41.68
C ILE A 12 29.17 -166.13 40.55
N GLU A 13 28.78 -164.86 40.60
CA GLU A 13 29.64 -163.67 40.51
C GLU A 13 30.97 -163.81 39.76
N THR A 14 30.96 -163.37 38.50
CA THR A 14 32.13 -162.75 37.89
C THR A 14 31.97 -161.24 37.98
N GLU A 15 33.03 -160.53 38.34
CA GLU A 15 33.16 -159.06 38.35
C GLU A 15 32.68 -158.42 37.02
N ASP A 16 32.78 -159.18 35.93
CA ASP A 16 32.23 -158.87 34.61
C ASP A 16 30.71 -158.71 34.60
N ARG A 17 29.94 -159.51 35.35
CA ARG A 17 28.47 -159.36 35.39
C ARG A 17 28.06 -158.06 36.04
N LEU A 18 28.73 -157.64 37.12
CA LEU A 18 28.41 -156.38 37.80
C LEU A 18 28.77 -155.16 36.93
N THR A 19 29.89 -155.24 36.20
CA THR A 19 30.32 -154.21 35.24
C THR A 19 29.39 -154.15 34.01
N THR A 20 28.92 -155.31 33.54
CA THR A 20 27.91 -155.44 32.49
C THR A 20 26.55 -154.90 32.95
N ILE A 21 26.15 -155.18 34.20
CA ILE A 21 24.92 -154.67 34.80
C ILE A 21 25.02 -153.16 34.98
N ASN A 22 26.14 -152.62 35.47
CA ASN A 22 26.34 -151.18 35.61
C ASN A 22 26.36 -150.46 34.25
N SER A 23 26.94 -151.08 33.22
CA SER A 23 26.87 -150.57 31.84
C SER A 23 25.44 -150.58 31.31
N LYS A 24 24.68 -151.67 31.54
CA LYS A 24 23.26 -151.75 31.21
C LYS A 24 22.42 -150.73 31.98
N ILE A 25 22.70 -150.49 33.26
CA ILE A 25 22.04 -149.47 34.08
C ILE A 25 22.34 -148.08 33.55
N PHE A 26 23.59 -147.80 33.17
CA PHE A 26 23.98 -146.53 32.58
C PHE A 26 23.31 -146.31 31.22
N GLU A 27 23.24 -147.34 30.38
CA GLU A 27 22.48 -147.31 29.12
C GLU A 27 20.99 -147.09 29.35
N ILE A 28 20.38 -147.76 30.34
CA ILE A 28 18.96 -147.58 30.69
C ILE A 28 18.72 -146.16 31.21
N LYS A 29 19.59 -145.64 32.10
CA LYS A 29 19.50 -144.25 32.59
C LYS A 29 19.63 -143.25 31.44
N LYS A 30 20.55 -143.47 30.49
CA LYS A 30 20.70 -142.65 29.29
C LYS A 30 19.44 -142.74 28.41
N LYS A 31 18.85 -143.92 28.24
CA LYS A 31 17.57 -144.10 27.52
C LYS A 31 16.39 -143.42 28.21
N ILE A 32 16.31 -143.49 29.55
CA ILE A 32 15.29 -142.78 30.33
C ILE A 32 15.48 -141.27 30.18
N GLN A 33 16.70 -140.76 30.34
CA GLN A 33 16.98 -139.33 30.20
C GLN A 33 16.68 -138.81 28.78
N LEU A 34 16.98 -139.60 27.74
CA LEU A 34 16.61 -139.28 26.37
C LEU A 34 15.10 -139.35 26.15
N SER A 35 14.40 -140.36 26.70
CA SER A 35 12.95 -140.50 26.61
C SER A 35 12.22 -139.38 27.36
N GLU A 36 12.71 -139.00 28.54
CA GLU A 36 12.20 -137.86 29.31
C GLU A 36 12.50 -136.53 28.60
N GLY A 37 13.67 -136.39 27.98
CA GLY A 37 14.03 -135.26 27.13
C GLY A 37 13.14 -135.15 25.89
N GLN A 38 12.88 -136.26 25.20
CA GLN A 38 11.96 -136.34 24.06
C GLN A 38 10.52 -136.03 24.49
N ARG A 39 10.04 -136.60 25.60
CA ARG A 39 8.71 -136.32 26.14
C ARG A 39 8.55 -134.85 26.52
N LYS A 40 9.57 -134.25 27.14
CA LYS A 40 9.59 -132.83 27.49
C LYS A 40 9.62 -131.94 26.24
N SER A 41 10.47 -132.27 25.25
CA SER A 41 10.54 -131.54 23.98
C SER A 41 9.21 -131.60 23.21
N HIS A 42 8.59 -132.78 23.10
CA HIS A 42 7.28 -132.92 22.44
C HIS A 42 6.17 -132.20 23.20
N TYR A 43 6.20 -132.20 24.54
CA TYR A 43 5.25 -131.45 25.35
C TYR A 43 5.43 -129.94 25.17
N GLU A 44 6.67 -129.45 25.19
CA GLU A 44 6.99 -128.04 24.96
C GLU A 44 6.63 -127.59 23.54
N GLU A 45 6.88 -128.42 22.52
CA GLU A 45 6.48 -128.16 21.13
C GLU A 45 4.95 -128.13 20.97
N ASN A 46 4.23 -129.08 21.59
CA ASN A 46 2.76 -129.10 21.56
C ASN A 46 2.15 -127.91 22.30
N GLU A 47 2.69 -127.53 23.47
CA GLU A 47 2.22 -126.34 24.19
C GLU A 47 2.57 -125.05 23.46
N ALA A 48 3.73 -124.97 22.80
CA ALA A 48 4.08 -123.85 21.93
C ALA A 48 3.13 -123.74 20.72
N GLU A 49 2.81 -124.86 20.08
CA GLU A 49 1.86 -124.92 18.96
C GLU A 49 0.43 -124.55 19.39
N LYS A 50 -0.04 -125.05 20.55
CA LYS A 50 -1.33 -124.63 21.12
C LYS A 50 -1.37 -123.14 21.43
N LYS A 51 -0.28 -122.59 21.97
CA LYS A 51 -0.18 -121.16 22.25
C LYS A 51 -0.21 -120.36 20.95
N GLN A 52 0.57 -120.75 19.94
CA GLN A 52 0.57 -120.13 18.62
C GLN A 52 -0.81 -120.19 17.95
N ASN A 53 -1.49 -121.32 18.03
CA ASN A 53 -2.84 -121.49 17.50
C ASN A 53 -3.86 -120.62 18.27
N SER A 54 -3.72 -120.51 19.60
CA SER A 54 -4.57 -119.64 20.42
C SER A 54 -4.37 -118.16 20.07
N ASP A 55 -3.12 -117.73 19.94
CA ASP A 55 -2.75 -116.37 19.52
C ASP A 55 -3.28 -116.09 18.10
N PHE A 56 -3.18 -117.05 17.17
CA PHE A 56 -3.71 -116.92 15.81
C PHE A 56 -5.24 -116.85 15.77
N ILE A 57 -5.95 -117.60 16.62
CA ILE A 57 -7.40 -117.47 16.75
C ILE A 57 -7.77 -116.09 17.31
N GLU A 58 -6.99 -115.56 18.25
CA GLU A 58 -7.22 -114.23 18.82
C GLU A 58 -6.99 -113.12 17.78
N THR A 59 -5.93 -113.20 16.98
CA THR A 59 -5.70 -112.25 15.88
C THR A 59 -6.81 -112.31 14.85
N LEU A 60 -7.26 -113.50 14.44
CA LEU A 60 -8.39 -113.66 13.51
C LEU A 60 -9.70 -113.10 14.09
N LYS A 61 -9.99 -113.32 15.38
CA LYS A 61 -11.17 -112.74 16.05
C LYS A 61 -11.11 -111.22 16.08
N ASN A 62 -9.94 -110.65 16.31
CA ASN A 62 -9.74 -109.21 16.29
C ASN A 62 -9.90 -108.64 14.87
N GLU A 63 -9.38 -109.34 13.86
CA GLU A 63 -9.57 -108.95 12.46
C GLU A 63 -11.05 -109.02 12.05
N ILE A 64 -11.77 -110.10 12.39
CA ILE A 64 -13.21 -110.20 12.12
C ILE A 64 -13.99 -109.06 12.79
N LYS A 65 -13.68 -108.73 14.05
CA LYS A 65 -14.30 -107.58 14.73
C LYS A 65 -14.00 -106.26 14.02
N LEU A 66 -12.77 -106.08 13.54
CA LEU A 66 -12.39 -104.89 12.78
C LEU A 66 -13.15 -104.81 11.46
N ARG A 67 -13.17 -105.89 10.67
CA ARG A 67 -13.91 -105.95 9.39
C ARG A 67 -15.40 -105.73 9.56
N LEU A 68 -16.01 -106.26 10.63
CA LEU A 68 -17.41 -105.99 10.93
C LEU A 68 -17.67 -104.52 11.26
N LYS A 69 -16.76 -103.85 11.97
CA LYS A 69 -16.84 -102.40 12.21
C LYS A 69 -16.66 -101.60 10.93
N GLU A 70 -15.68 -101.94 10.10
CA GLU A 70 -15.46 -101.30 8.79
C GLU A 70 -16.70 -101.44 7.89
N LEU A 71 -17.32 -102.63 7.86
CA LEU A 71 -18.53 -102.89 7.07
C LEU A 71 -19.73 -102.10 7.60
N ALA A 72 -19.89 -102.01 8.92
CA ALA A 72 -20.95 -101.19 9.53
C ALA A 72 -20.78 -99.70 9.17
N GLN A 73 -19.56 -99.16 9.28
CA GLN A 73 -19.25 -97.78 8.90
C GLN A 73 -19.48 -97.51 7.41
N ALA A 74 -19.02 -98.41 6.54
CA ALA A 74 -19.24 -98.27 5.10
C ALA A 74 -20.74 -98.31 4.73
N ARG A 75 -21.54 -99.16 5.40
CA ARG A 75 -22.99 -99.18 5.18
C ARG A 75 -23.67 -97.90 5.62
N GLU A 76 -23.26 -97.33 6.76
CA GLU A 76 -23.82 -96.07 7.27
C GLU A 76 -23.57 -94.92 6.29
N ILE A 77 -22.33 -94.76 5.80
CA ILE A 77 -21.97 -93.74 4.81
C ILE A 77 -22.78 -93.89 3.52
N VAL A 78 -22.89 -95.12 2.98
CA VAL A 78 -23.67 -95.37 1.76
C VAL A 78 -25.15 -95.04 1.97
N THR A 79 -25.73 -95.38 3.12
CA THR A 79 -27.13 -95.04 3.40
C THR A 79 -27.37 -93.55 3.56
N GLU A 80 -26.43 -92.81 4.15
CA GLU A 80 -26.52 -91.35 4.28
C GLU A 80 -26.38 -90.66 2.92
N GLU A 81 -25.43 -91.10 2.08
CA GLU A 81 -25.26 -90.60 0.72
C GLU A 81 -26.50 -90.88 -0.14
N GLU A 82 -27.05 -92.10 -0.10
CA GLU A 82 -28.28 -92.45 -0.82
C GLU A 82 -29.48 -91.61 -0.35
N ALA A 83 -29.59 -91.34 0.96
CA ALA A 83 -30.64 -90.50 1.52
C ALA A 83 -30.48 -89.03 1.10
N MET A 84 -29.26 -88.49 1.12
CA MET A 84 -28.97 -87.14 0.61
C MET A 84 -29.28 -87.03 -0.87
N VAL A 85 -28.86 -88.00 -1.68
CA VAL A 85 -29.13 -88.03 -3.13
C VAL A 85 -30.63 -88.09 -3.40
N LYS A 86 -31.38 -88.95 -2.70
CA LYS A 86 -32.86 -89.00 -2.83
C LYS A 86 -33.53 -87.69 -2.39
N LYS A 87 -33.03 -87.03 -1.35
CA LYS A 87 -33.54 -85.73 -0.88
C LYS A 87 -33.27 -84.63 -1.89
N TYR A 88 -32.06 -84.58 -2.46
CA TYR A 88 -31.69 -83.62 -3.51
C TYR A 88 -32.50 -83.85 -4.78
N LEU A 89 -32.62 -85.10 -5.24
CA LEU A 89 -33.41 -85.46 -6.41
C LEU A 89 -34.88 -85.07 -6.22
N ASN A 90 -35.49 -85.33 -5.07
CA ASN A 90 -36.87 -84.91 -4.78
C ASN A 90 -37.05 -83.38 -4.73
N ALA A 91 -36.04 -82.63 -4.27
CA ALA A 91 -36.08 -81.17 -4.26
C ALA A 91 -35.95 -80.55 -5.65
N VAL A 92 -35.22 -81.22 -6.56
CA VAL A 92 -35.05 -80.78 -7.95
C VAL A 92 -36.25 -81.21 -8.81
N CYS A 93 -36.76 -82.44 -8.63
CA CYS A 93 -37.97 -82.94 -9.25
C CYS A 93 -38.62 -84.03 -8.38
N PRO A 94 -39.87 -83.87 -7.90
CA PRO A 94 -40.55 -84.91 -7.14
C PRO A 94 -40.62 -86.22 -7.93
N ILE A 95 -40.00 -87.29 -7.40
CA ILE A 95 -39.77 -88.58 -8.10
C ILE A 95 -41.05 -89.43 -8.17
N GLY A 96 -42.13 -89.03 -7.47
CA GLY A 96 -43.35 -89.83 -7.33
C GLY A 96 -44.01 -90.20 -8.67
N ASN A 97 -44.21 -91.50 -8.90
CA ASN A 97 -44.93 -92.15 -9.99
C ASN A 97 -44.66 -91.63 -11.43
N LYS A 98 -43.49 -91.06 -11.69
CA LYS A 98 -43.09 -90.59 -13.02
C LYS A 98 -42.21 -91.63 -13.72
N THR A 99 -42.42 -91.81 -15.02
CA THR A 99 -41.55 -92.65 -15.86
C THR A 99 -40.17 -92.00 -16.01
N ALA A 100 -39.12 -92.79 -16.25
CA ALA A 100 -37.75 -92.30 -16.42
C ALA A 100 -37.65 -91.15 -17.46
N ASP A 101 -38.38 -91.24 -18.56
CA ASP A 101 -38.40 -90.19 -19.61
C ASP A 101 -38.98 -88.85 -19.11
N GLN A 102 -39.98 -88.88 -18.23
CA GLN A 102 -40.56 -87.67 -17.65
C GLN A 102 -39.62 -87.00 -16.65
N LEU A 103 -38.82 -87.79 -15.93
CA LEU A 103 -37.77 -87.30 -15.04
C LEU A 103 -36.66 -86.63 -15.85
N ILE A 104 -36.16 -87.28 -16.91
CA ILE A 104 -35.16 -86.72 -17.83
C ILE A 104 -35.65 -85.39 -18.40
N HIS A 105 -36.89 -85.34 -18.90
CA HIS A 105 -37.48 -84.11 -19.43
C HIS A 105 -37.55 -82.98 -18.39
N ASN A 106 -37.89 -83.28 -17.14
CA ASN A 106 -37.92 -82.26 -16.09
C ASN A 106 -36.52 -81.75 -15.73
N PHE A 107 -35.51 -82.63 -15.68
CA PHE A 107 -34.12 -82.22 -15.52
C PHE A 107 -33.65 -81.35 -16.69
N ASP A 108 -34.00 -81.70 -17.92
CA ASP A 108 -33.69 -80.88 -19.10
C ASP A 108 -34.31 -79.48 -18.99
N LEU A 109 -35.59 -79.39 -18.61
CA LEU A 109 -36.26 -78.11 -18.36
C LEU A 109 -35.54 -77.30 -17.27
N LYS A 110 -35.09 -77.96 -16.19
CA LYS A 110 -34.36 -77.29 -15.11
C LYS A 110 -32.98 -76.81 -15.55
N VAL A 111 -32.27 -77.60 -16.33
CA VAL A 111 -30.99 -77.20 -16.94
C VAL A 111 -31.18 -76.01 -17.87
N ILE A 112 -32.25 -76.00 -18.67
CA ILE A 112 -32.61 -74.87 -19.54
C ILE A 112 -32.91 -73.63 -18.69
N GLU A 113 -33.68 -73.75 -17.60
CA GLU A 113 -33.98 -72.64 -16.69
C GLU A 113 -32.71 -72.08 -16.05
N GLN A 114 -31.84 -72.94 -15.50
CA GLN A 114 -30.56 -72.55 -14.90
C GLN A 114 -29.64 -71.88 -15.93
N ARG A 115 -29.66 -72.35 -17.18
CA ARG A 115 -28.87 -71.76 -18.25
C ARG A 115 -29.38 -70.37 -18.64
N LYS A 116 -30.70 -70.20 -18.75
CA LYS A 116 -31.34 -68.89 -18.97
C LYS A 116 -31.00 -67.92 -17.84
N LEU A 117 -31.06 -68.37 -16.58
CA LEU A 117 -30.68 -67.56 -15.42
C LEU A 117 -29.21 -67.16 -15.46
N LEU A 118 -28.32 -68.10 -15.80
CA LEU A 118 -26.89 -67.82 -15.97
C LEU A 118 -26.64 -66.78 -17.07
N ASP A 119 -27.34 -66.87 -18.20
CA ASP A 119 -27.19 -65.93 -19.30
C ASP A 119 -27.72 -64.53 -18.93
N LEU A 120 -28.82 -64.44 -18.16
CA LEU A 120 -29.28 -63.18 -17.57
C LEU A 120 -28.24 -62.57 -16.63
N LEU A 121 -27.67 -63.37 -15.72
CA LEU A 121 -26.63 -62.89 -14.79
C LEU A 121 -25.36 -62.45 -15.54
N LYS A 122 -24.97 -63.14 -16.61
CA LYS A 122 -23.86 -62.73 -17.47
C LYS A 122 -24.15 -61.39 -18.16
N TYR A 123 -25.38 -61.21 -18.65
CA TYR A 123 -25.80 -59.95 -19.25
C TYR A 123 -25.77 -58.80 -18.24
N GLU A 124 -26.35 -58.99 -17.04
CA GLU A 124 -26.33 -57.98 -15.98
C GLU A 124 -24.90 -57.63 -15.55
N LYS A 125 -24.03 -58.64 -15.38
CA LYS A 125 -22.61 -58.44 -15.08
C LYS A 125 -21.92 -57.64 -16.18
N GLY A 126 -22.19 -57.97 -17.45
CA GLY A 126 -21.68 -57.24 -18.60
C GLY A 126 -22.13 -55.78 -18.63
N SER A 127 -23.42 -55.54 -18.40
CA SER A 127 -24.03 -54.20 -18.34
C SER A 127 -23.43 -53.36 -17.22
N LYS A 128 -23.33 -53.91 -15.99
CA LYS A 128 -22.69 -53.23 -14.86
C LYS A 128 -21.21 -52.94 -15.13
N LYS A 129 -20.47 -53.86 -15.75
CA LYS A 129 -19.06 -53.65 -16.12
C LYS A 129 -18.91 -52.55 -17.19
N LYS A 130 -19.84 -52.45 -18.14
CA LYS A 130 -19.84 -51.37 -19.14
C LYS A 130 -20.09 -50.02 -18.46
N LYS A 131 -21.12 -49.93 -17.61
CA LYS A 131 -21.44 -48.71 -16.86
C LYS A 131 -20.28 -48.26 -15.97
N LEU A 132 -19.57 -49.20 -15.34
CA LEU A 132 -18.38 -48.88 -14.54
C LEU A 132 -17.28 -48.24 -15.40
N LYS A 133 -16.99 -48.81 -16.58
CA LYS A 133 -16.01 -48.22 -17.51
C LYS A 133 -16.41 -46.84 -18.00
N ASP A 134 -17.69 -46.64 -18.31
CA ASP A 134 -18.19 -45.34 -18.75
C ASP A 134 -18.00 -44.30 -17.61
N LEU A 135 -18.28 -44.67 -16.36
CA LEU A 135 -18.03 -43.84 -15.18
C LEU A 135 -16.54 -43.56 -14.93
N GLU A 136 -15.66 -44.55 -15.14
CA GLU A 136 -14.21 -44.37 -15.04
C GLU A 136 -13.72 -43.33 -16.05
N VAL A 137 -14.20 -43.40 -17.30
CA VAL A 137 -13.85 -42.43 -18.35
C VAL A 137 -14.39 -41.03 -18.02
N GLU A 138 -15.61 -40.91 -17.48
CA GLU A 138 -16.14 -39.63 -17.02
C GLU A 138 -15.33 -39.05 -15.85
N TYR A 139 -14.94 -39.89 -14.90
CA TYR A 139 -14.10 -39.48 -13.78
C TYR A 139 -12.73 -38.98 -14.24
N GLU A 140 -12.08 -39.69 -15.18
CA GLU A 140 -10.81 -39.25 -15.77
C GLU A 140 -10.96 -37.90 -16.48
N LYS A 141 -12.05 -37.69 -17.23
CA LYS A 141 -12.33 -36.41 -17.89
C LYS A 141 -12.49 -35.28 -16.87
N LEU A 142 -13.29 -35.49 -15.82
CA LEU A 142 -13.51 -34.51 -14.76
C LEU A 142 -12.22 -34.18 -14.00
N LEU A 143 -11.36 -35.18 -13.76
CA LEU A 143 -10.06 -34.97 -13.12
C LEU A 143 -9.12 -34.11 -13.98
N ILE A 144 -9.10 -34.36 -15.30
CA ILE A 144 -8.33 -33.55 -16.26
C ILE A 144 -8.90 -32.13 -16.36
N GLU A 145 -10.22 -31.96 -16.33
CA GLU A 145 -10.86 -30.64 -16.39
C GLU A 145 -10.63 -29.83 -15.12
N SER A 146 -10.74 -30.46 -13.95
CA SER A 146 -10.44 -29.87 -12.64
C SER A 146 -8.99 -29.35 -12.57
N THR A 147 -8.03 -30.20 -12.93
CA THR A 147 -6.60 -29.83 -12.93
C THR A 147 -6.25 -28.74 -13.94
N LYS A 148 -6.89 -28.72 -15.12
CA LYS A 148 -6.74 -27.64 -16.11
C LYS A 148 -7.34 -26.32 -15.59
N SER A 149 -8.52 -26.36 -14.98
CA SER A 149 -9.16 -25.20 -14.35
C SER A 149 -8.23 -24.57 -13.31
N ASP A 150 -7.62 -25.38 -12.44
CA ASP A 150 -6.74 -24.87 -11.38
C ASP A 150 -5.45 -24.25 -11.93
N LEU A 151 -4.86 -24.86 -12.96
CA LEU A 151 -3.69 -24.30 -13.62
C LEU A 151 -4.01 -22.98 -14.35
N VAL A 152 -5.17 -22.89 -14.99
CA VAL A 152 -5.63 -21.67 -15.68
C VAL A 152 -5.96 -20.56 -14.67
N LYS A 153 -6.67 -20.88 -13.58
CA LYS A 153 -6.95 -19.93 -12.47
C LYS A 153 -5.66 -19.41 -11.84
N SER A 154 -4.67 -20.27 -11.64
CA SER A 154 -3.34 -19.90 -11.14
C SER A 154 -2.60 -18.93 -12.09
N LYS A 155 -2.60 -19.22 -13.40
CA LYS A 155 -1.96 -18.35 -14.42
C LYS A 155 -2.69 -17.00 -14.59
N ILE A 156 -4.01 -16.98 -14.53
CA ILE A 156 -4.80 -15.74 -14.61
C ILE A 156 -4.60 -14.90 -13.34
N SER A 157 -4.64 -15.52 -12.16
CA SER A 157 -4.38 -14.84 -10.88
C SER A 157 -2.98 -14.23 -10.82
N THR A 158 -1.97 -14.91 -11.37
CA THR A 158 -0.59 -14.40 -11.41
C THR A 158 -0.41 -13.27 -12.42
N ARG A 159 -1.04 -13.34 -13.61
CA ARG A 159 -1.05 -12.23 -14.57
C ARG A 159 -1.80 -11.01 -14.04
N ALA A 160 -2.96 -11.21 -13.43
CA ALA A 160 -3.72 -10.15 -12.79
C ALA A 160 -2.91 -9.48 -11.67
N ARG A 161 -2.23 -10.25 -10.80
CA ARG A 161 -1.33 -9.70 -9.78
C ARG A 161 -0.17 -8.90 -10.37
N LYS A 162 0.44 -9.36 -11.47
CA LYS A 162 1.50 -8.60 -12.16
C LYS A 162 0.97 -7.27 -12.69
N ASN A 163 -0.23 -7.28 -13.30
CA ASN A 163 -0.86 -6.05 -13.78
C ASN A 163 -1.20 -5.09 -12.63
N VAL A 164 -1.73 -5.59 -11.51
CA VAL A 164 -1.99 -4.79 -10.32
C VAL A 164 -0.70 -4.16 -9.80
N SER A 165 0.37 -4.94 -9.64
CA SER A 165 1.67 -4.41 -9.19
C SER A 165 2.27 -3.40 -10.17
N HIS A 166 2.08 -3.58 -11.48
CA HIS A 166 2.50 -2.60 -12.48
C HIS A 166 1.72 -1.29 -12.36
N LEU A 167 0.38 -1.37 -12.23
CA LEU A 167 -0.47 -0.20 -12.04
C LEU A 167 -0.15 0.54 -10.73
N GLU A 168 0.11 -0.19 -9.64
CA GLU A 168 0.57 0.39 -8.38
C GLU A 168 1.88 1.17 -8.56
N ASN A 169 2.85 0.61 -9.27
CA ASN A 169 4.12 1.29 -9.54
C ASN A 169 3.94 2.54 -10.42
N GLU A 170 3.09 2.49 -11.43
CA GLU A 170 2.78 3.67 -12.26
C GLU A 170 2.04 4.75 -11.44
N ILE A 171 1.11 4.36 -10.56
CA ILE A 171 0.46 5.29 -9.63
C ILE A 171 1.50 5.96 -8.73
N HIS A 172 2.42 5.19 -8.15
CA HIS A 172 3.49 5.75 -7.32
C HIS A 172 4.40 6.71 -8.10
N LYS A 173 4.74 6.38 -9.35
CA LYS A 173 5.53 7.24 -10.23
C LYS A 173 4.82 8.56 -10.52
N VAL A 174 3.53 8.51 -10.89
CA VAL A 174 2.71 9.71 -11.12
C VAL A 174 2.59 10.54 -9.83
N LEU A 175 2.43 9.90 -8.68
CA LEU A 175 2.36 10.60 -7.40
C LEU A 175 3.66 11.35 -7.09
N ILE A 176 4.82 10.72 -7.32
CA ILE A 176 6.13 11.38 -7.15
C ILE A 176 6.24 12.58 -8.10
N GLN A 177 5.92 12.40 -9.38
CA GLN A 177 5.93 13.50 -10.37
C GLN A 177 4.99 14.64 -9.96
N TRP A 178 3.81 14.32 -9.44
CA TRP A 178 2.86 15.31 -8.94
C TRP A 178 3.42 16.07 -7.73
N THR A 179 4.02 15.39 -6.75
CA THR A 179 4.64 16.06 -5.59
C THR A 179 5.81 16.96 -6.01
N GLU A 180 6.60 16.54 -6.99
CA GLU A 180 7.69 17.35 -7.55
C GLU A 180 7.15 18.58 -8.28
N ALA A 181 6.11 18.43 -9.11
CA ALA A 181 5.44 19.53 -9.77
C ALA A 181 4.84 20.52 -8.76
N GLU A 182 4.23 20.04 -7.68
CA GLU A 182 3.67 20.87 -6.61
C GLU A 182 4.77 21.64 -5.86
N LEU A 183 5.93 21.01 -5.62
CA LEU A 183 7.09 21.69 -5.04
C LEU A 183 7.63 22.78 -5.98
N VAL A 184 7.74 22.49 -7.27
CA VAL A 184 8.17 23.45 -8.29
C VAL A 184 7.20 24.63 -8.36
N LYS A 185 5.89 24.36 -8.38
CA LYS A 185 4.84 25.38 -8.32
C LYS A 185 4.97 26.27 -7.08
N LYS A 186 5.15 25.68 -5.89
CA LYS A 186 5.37 26.44 -4.64
C LYS A 186 6.60 27.34 -4.72
N LYS A 187 7.71 26.85 -5.30
CA LYS A 187 8.91 27.65 -5.53
C LYS A 187 8.64 28.83 -6.47
N TYR A 188 8.00 28.60 -7.61
CA TYR A 188 7.65 29.67 -8.55
C TYR A 188 6.68 30.69 -7.95
N THR A 189 5.71 30.25 -7.15
CA THR A 189 4.82 31.16 -6.41
C THR A 189 5.60 32.03 -5.43
N SER A 190 6.55 31.46 -4.69
CA SER A 190 7.42 32.21 -3.78
C SER A 190 8.32 33.20 -4.53
N ILE A 191 8.91 32.80 -5.65
CA ILE A 191 9.71 33.69 -6.50
C ILE A 191 8.85 34.84 -7.04
N ARG A 192 7.63 34.54 -7.53
CA ARG A 192 6.69 35.55 -8.00
C ARG A 192 6.33 36.54 -6.90
N GLN A 193 6.06 36.05 -5.70
CA GLN A 193 5.77 36.89 -4.54
C GLN A 193 6.92 37.84 -4.22
N ALA A 194 8.16 37.32 -4.17
CA ALA A 194 9.36 38.14 -3.94
C ALA A 194 9.55 39.20 -5.04
N LEU A 195 9.34 38.85 -6.32
CA LEU A 195 9.41 39.80 -7.43
C LEU A 195 8.36 40.92 -7.33
N VAL A 196 7.13 40.58 -6.90
CA VAL A 196 6.07 41.57 -6.67
C VAL A 196 6.44 42.48 -5.50
N GLU A 197 6.92 41.93 -4.39
CA GLU A 197 7.38 42.72 -3.24
C GLU A 197 8.51 43.67 -3.62
N ASP A 198 9.48 43.19 -4.39
CA ASP A 198 10.59 44.02 -4.88
C ASP A 198 10.10 45.10 -5.85
N SER A 199 9.12 44.80 -6.72
CA SER A 199 8.53 45.82 -7.60
C SER A 199 7.91 46.98 -6.82
N VAL A 200 7.21 46.70 -5.72
CA VAL A 200 6.63 47.72 -4.84
C VAL A 200 7.72 48.55 -4.14
N LYS A 201 8.81 47.89 -3.70
CA LYS A 201 9.97 48.59 -3.13
C LYS A 201 10.64 49.50 -4.15
N PHE A 202 10.81 49.04 -5.39
CA PHE A 202 11.39 49.88 -6.45
C PHE A 202 10.50 51.07 -6.77
N GLU A 203 9.18 50.89 -6.86
CA GLU A 203 8.24 51.98 -7.12
C GLU A 203 8.26 53.05 -6.01
N SER A 204 8.28 52.63 -4.74
CA SER A 204 8.37 53.55 -3.60
C SER A 204 9.72 54.29 -3.54
N SER A 205 10.82 53.60 -3.83
CA SER A 205 12.15 54.21 -3.93
C SER A 205 12.22 55.20 -5.09
N LEU A 206 11.63 54.88 -6.24
CA LEU A 206 11.57 55.76 -7.41
C LEU A 206 10.77 57.02 -7.09
N SER A 207 9.58 56.85 -6.52
CA SER A 207 8.72 57.97 -6.07
C SER A 207 9.46 58.92 -5.13
N LYS A 208 10.23 58.38 -4.17
CA LYS A 208 11.04 59.18 -3.23
C LYS A 208 12.15 59.95 -3.96
N ILE A 209 12.84 59.31 -4.89
CA ILE A 209 13.89 59.97 -5.70
C ILE A 209 13.29 61.07 -6.58
N GLU A 210 12.14 60.82 -7.19
CA GLU A 210 11.42 61.81 -7.99
C GLU A 210 10.98 63.02 -7.15
N GLU A 211 10.50 62.78 -5.92
CA GLU A 211 10.15 63.85 -5.00
C GLU A 211 11.37 64.70 -4.61
N VAL A 212 12.50 64.07 -4.28
CA VAL A 212 13.77 64.77 -3.99
C VAL A 212 14.23 65.56 -5.20
N LEU A 213 14.18 64.98 -6.39
CA LEU A 213 14.57 65.65 -7.63
C LEU A 213 13.66 66.83 -7.95
N LYS A 214 12.36 66.73 -7.67
CA LYS A 214 11.41 67.85 -7.79
C LYS A 214 11.76 68.97 -6.80
N LYS A 215 12.05 68.63 -5.54
CA LYS A 215 12.49 69.61 -4.51
C LYS A 215 13.77 70.30 -4.92
N GLN A 216 14.78 69.56 -5.39
CA GLN A 216 16.05 70.10 -5.87
C GLN A 216 15.86 71.00 -7.10
N LYS A 217 14.99 70.63 -8.05
CA LYS A 217 14.66 71.50 -9.19
C LYS A 217 14.04 72.82 -8.75
N GLU A 218 13.13 72.78 -7.78
CA GLU A 218 12.53 73.99 -7.23
C GLU A 218 13.59 74.84 -6.50
N GLU A 219 14.46 74.23 -5.69
CA GLU A 219 15.56 74.93 -5.01
C GLU A 219 16.52 75.59 -6.01
N ILE A 220 16.91 74.89 -7.08
CA ILE A 220 17.74 75.46 -8.15
C ILE A 220 17.04 76.66 -8.78
N LYS A 221 15.75 76.57 -9.07
CA LYS A 221 14.97 77.68 -9.63
C LYS A 221 14.93 78.88 -8.69
N GLN A 222 14.77 78.66 -7.39
CA GLN A 222 14.83 79.73 -6.39
C GLN A 222 16.23 80.36 -6.33
N LEU A 223 17.30 79.56 -6.38
CA LEU A 223 18.67 80.07 -6.41
C LEU A 223 18.98 80.85 -7.69
N GLU A 224 18.42 80.45 -8.83
CA GLU A 224 18.52 81.20 -10.09
C GLU A 224 17.86 82.57 -9.99
N LEU A 225 16.66 82.66 -9.39
CA LEU A 225 15.99 83.94 -9.13
C LEU A 225 16.83 84.84 -8.23
N VAL A 226 17.33 84.32 -7.10
CA VAL A 226 18.20 85.08 -6.19
C VAL A 226 19.48 85.54 -6.88
N ARG A 227 20.06 84.70 -7.76
CA ARG A 227 21.24 85.07 -8.55
C ARG A 227 20.92 86.20 -9.53
N GLU A 228 19.76 86.16 -10.20
CA GLU A 228 19.33 87.21 -11.12
C GLU A 228 19.09 88.53 -10.38
N GLU A 229 18.40 88.50 -9.25
CA GLU A 229 18.21 89.66 -8.38
C GLU A 229 19.55 90.23 -7.88
N ALA A 230 20.48 89.38 -7.46
CA ALA A 230 21.83 89.80 -7.05
C ALA A 230 22.64 90.40 -8.21
N ALA A 231 22.48 89.88 -9.43
CA ALA A 231 23.10 90.42 -10.63
C ALA A 231 22.52 91.80 -10.99
N GLU A 232 21.20 91.97 -10.89
CA GLU A 232 20.54 93.27 -11.06
C GLU A 232 21.02 94.29 -10.02
N MET A 233 21.08 93.89 -8.74
CA MET A 233 21.56 94.76 -7.67
C MET A 233 23.01 95.21 -7.92
N ARG A 234 23.88 94.29 -8.35
CA ARG A 234 25.25 94.61 -8.76
C ARG A 234 25.27 95.58 -9.93
N PHE A 235 24.49 95.33 -10.98
CA PHE A 235 24.42 96.22 -12.13
C PHE A 235 23.97 97.64 -11.74
N ARG A 236 22.92 97.75 -10.92
CA ARG A 236 22.42 99.03 -10.38
C ARG A 236 23.49 99.74 -9.54
N ALA A 237 24.20 99.02 -8.69
CA ALA A 237 25.28 99.59 -7.88
C ALA A 237 26.45 100.08 -8.76
N THR A 238 26.89 99.30 -9.74
CA THR A 238 27.93 99.70 -10.70
C THR A 238 27.52 100.90 -11.53
N ALA A 239 26.27 100.96 -11.98
CA ALA A 239 25.75 102.12 -12.72
C ALA A 239 25.69 103.37 -11.83
N ALA A 240 25.25 103.24 -10.58
CA ALA A 240 25.19 104.35 -9.63
C ALA A 240 26.59 104.89 -9.28
N THR A 241 27.58 104.01 -9.05
CA THR A 241 28.96 104.43 -8.78
C THR A 241 29.62 105.07 -10.01
N ALA A 242 29.36 104.55 -11.22
CA ALA A 242 29.84 105.17 -12.46
C ALA A 242 29.24 106.57 -12.68
N ALA A 243 27.94 106.73 -12.43
CA ALA A 243 27.27 108.03 -12.52
C ALA A 243 27.80 109.03 -11.48
N GLU A 244 28.03 108.60 -10.24
CA GLU A 244 28.64 109.44 -9.20
C GLU A 244 30.08 109.82 -9.54
N ALA A 245 30.89 108.87 -10.04
CA ALA A 245 32.25 109.14 -10.50
C ALA A 245 32.28 110.17 -11.65
N ALA A 246 31.36 110.05 -12.61
CA ALA A 246 31.20 111.03 -13.69
C ALA A 246 30.84 112.42 -13.14
N ARG A 247 29.87 112.51 -12.22
CA ARG A 247 29.51 113.78 -11.54
C ARG A 247 30.69 114.39 -10.78
N ALA A 248 31.45 113.56 -10.06
CA ALA A 248 32.63 114.01 -9.33
C ALA A 248 33.73 114.53 -10.27
N HIS A 249 33.96 113.85 -11.39
CA HIS A 249 34.92 114.26 -12.42
C HIS A 249 34.49 115.56 -13.10
N ASP A 250 33.20 115.71 -13.47
CA ASP A 250 32.67 116.94 -14.05
C ASP A 250 32.78 118.12 -13.07
N ALA A 251 32.49 117.90 -11.78
CA ALA A 251 32.67 118.91 -10.74
C ALA A 251 34.16 119.26 -10.52
N GLU A 252 35.07 118.29 -10.59
CA GLU A 252 36.51 118.54 -10.55
C GLU A 252 36.99 119.34 -11.76
N HIS A 253 36.54 118.98 -12.96
CA HIS A 253 36.87 119.69 -14.20
C HIS A 253 36.29 121.11 -14.20
N GLY A 254 35.08 121.31 -13.67
CA GLY A 254 34.50 122.64 -13.44
C GLY A 254 35.37 123.50 -12.53
N ARG A 255 35.74 122.98 -11.36
CA ARG A 255 36.67 123.66 -10.43
C ARG A 255 38.04 123.91 -11.05
N ALA A 256 38.55 123.01 -11.87
CA ALA A 256 39.83 123.17 -12.57
C ALA A 256 39.76 124.28 -13.61
N ASN A 257 38.66 124.37 -14.37
CA ASN A 257 38.40 125.46 -15.32
C ASN A 257 38.31 126.81 -14.61
N GLU A 258 37.58 126.90 -13.49
CA GLU A 258 37.52 128.11 -12.67
C GLU A 258 38.90 128.52 -12.15
N ARG A 259 39.67 127.56 -11.59
CA ARG A 259 41.05 127.80 -11.16
C ARG A 259 41.92 128.30 -12.30
N ALA A 260 41.82 127.70 -13.48
CA ALA A 260 42.57 128.12 -14.67
C ALA A 260 42.17 129.52 -15.13
N TYR A 261 40.87 129.83 -15.15
CA TYR A 261 40.34 131.15 -15.49
C TYR A 261 40.87 132.24 -14.55
N PHE A 262 40.79 132.02 -13.23
CA PHE A 262 41.33 132.98 -12.26
C PHE A 262 42.85 133.09 -12.32
N ALA A 263 43.57 131.97 -12.53
CA ALA A 263 45.02 131.99 -12.71
C ALA A 263 45.43 132.79 -13.96
N GLN A 264 44.72 132.63 -15.08
CA GLN A 264 44.95 133.43 -16.28
C GLN A 264 44.68 134.91 -16.01
N ARG A 265 43.58 135.25 -15.33
CA ARG A 265 43.24 136.64 -15.00
C ARG A 265 44.25 137.27 -14.05
N PHE A 266 44.77 136.49 -13.10
CA PHE A 266 45.84 136.90 -12.20
C PHE A 266 47.14 137.13 -12.98
N GLU A 267 47.53 136.22 -13.87
CA GLU A 267 48.72 136.38 -14.72
C GLU A 267 48.59 137.54 -15.71
N GLU A 268 47.40 137.82 -16.23
CA GLU A 268 47.12 139.03 -17.02
C GLU A 268 47.33 140.29 -16.19
N ARG A 269 46.72 140.38 -15.00
CA ARG A 269 46.91 141.52 -14.09
C ARG A 269 48.32 141.65 -13.58
N LYS A 270 49.01 140.53 -13.32
CA LYS A 270 50.42 140.50 -12.95
C LYS A 270 51.29 140.97 -14.10
N ARG A 271 51.02 140.59 -15.35
CA ARG A 271 51.72 141.14 -16.53
C ARG A 271 51.43 142.62 -16.74
N GLU A 272 50.21 143.09 -16.45
CA GLU A 272 49.87 144.51 -16.46
C GLU A 272 50.60 145.28 -15.34
N LEU A 273 50.62 144.72 -14.13
CA LEU A 273 51.36 145.25 -12.98
C LEU A 273 52.86 145.21 -13.23
N GLU A 274 53.42 144.17 -13.84
CA GLU A 274 54.83 144.07 -14.20
C GLU A 274 55.20 145.07 -15.29
N LYS A 275 54.29 145.35 -16.25
CA LYS A 275 54.43 146.45 -17.20
C LYS A 275 54.39 147.83 -16.52
N LEU A 276 53.61 147.98 -15.45
CA LEU A 276 53.59 149.18 -14.61
C LEU A 276 54.81 149.29 -13.68
N GLU A 277 55.26 148.17 -13.11
CA GLU A 277 56.40 148.04 -12.20
C GLU A 277 57.71 148.32 -12.93
N LYS A 278 57.85 147.79 -14.16
CA LYS A 278 58.93 148.14 -15.11
C LYS A 278 58.92 149.61 -15.53
N ARG A 279 57.89 150.38 -15.19
CA ARG A 279 57.83 151.83 -15.41
C ARG A 279 58.01 152.66 -14.12
N ILE A 280 57.88 152.09 -12.92
CA ILE A 280 57.76 152.92 -11.70
C ILE A 280 58.73 152.57 -10.54
N PHE A 281 59.30 151.35 -10.33
CA PHE A 281 60.30 151.14 -9.24
C PHE A 281 61.32 149.97 -9.44
N PRO A 282 62.62 150.11 -9.02
CA PRO A 282 63.63 149.03 -8.99
C PRO A 282 63.58 148.16 -7.70
N PRO A 283 64.23 146.98 -7.67
CA PRO A 283 63.87 145.88 -6.78
C PRO A 283 64.30 146.13 -5.33
N ALA A 284 63.40 145.87 -4.39
CA ALA A 284 63.69 145.90 -2.96
C ALA A 284 63.60 144.50 -2.34
N VAL A 285 64.62 144.23 -1.53
CA VAL A 285 64.93 142.97 -0.86
C VAL A 285 64.31 142.97 0.55
N ARG A 286 63.68 141.83 0.91
CA ARG A 286 63.39 141.29 2.28
C ARG A 286 62.44 142.04 3.21
N SER A 287 61.50 141.29 3.82
CA SER A 287 61.59 140.90 5.24
C SER A 287 60.36 140.11 5.73
N VAL A 288 60.67 139.01 6.40
CA VAL A 288 59.96 138.25 7.44
C VAL A 288 58.88 139.04 8.23
N ARG A 289 57.73 138.40 8.51
CA ARG A 289 56.96 138.63 9.74
C ARG A 289 56.09 137.42 10.14
N GLN A 290 56.42 136.90 11.31
CA GLN A 290 55.66 135.99 12.17
C GLN A 290 54.70 136.81 13.06
N GLU A 291 53.67 136.13 13.58
CA GLU A 291 52.75 136.45 14.72
C GLU A 291 51.28 136.42 14.30
N SER A 292 50.29 136.03 15.11
CA SER A 292 50.20 135.35 16.40
C SER A 292 48.70 135.21 16.69
N ARG A 293 48.33 134.10 17.32
CA ARG A 293 47.44 133.96 18.50
C ARG A 293 46.14 134.79 18.61
N GLY A 294 45.10 134.09 19.06
CA GLY A 294 43.98 134.59 19.86
C GLY A 294 43.06 133.41 20.21
N SER A 295 43.03 132.88 21.45
CA SER A 295 42.33 133.43 22.64
C SER A 295 40.80 133.26 22.47
N THR A 296 39.96 132.77 23.38
CA THR A 296 40.01 132.60 24.85
C THR A 296 38.70 131.90 25.31
N GLU A 297 38.74 131.31 26.51
CA GLU A 297 37.67 131.19 27.54
C GLU A 297 36.33 130.46 27.28
N GLY A 298 35.91 129.71 28.31
CA GLY A 298 34.54 129.20 28.48
C GLY A 298 34.41 128.12 29.54
N GLU A 299 34.17 128.53 30.78
CA GLU A 299 33.94 127.73 31.99
C GLU A 299 32.44 127.33 32.12
N VAL A 300 32.15 126.17 32.76
CA VAL A 300 30.87 125.70 33.40
C VAL A 300 29.73 125.13 32.48
N PRO A 301 28.85 124.15 32.88
CA PRO A 301 28.79 123.16 34.00
C PRO A 301 28.80 121.67 33.52
N THR A 302 29.22 120.64 34.26
CA THR A 302 28.67 119.99 35.47
C THR A 302 27.34 119.21 35.36
N GLU A 303 27.05 118.50 34.26
CA GLU A 303 26.02 117.42 34.29
C GLU A 303 26.45 116.08 33.66
N GLU A 304 27.33 116.05 32.65
CA GLU A 304 27.74 114.78 32.01
C GLU A 304 28.66 113.90 32.87
N GLN A 305 29.44 114.49 33.78
CA GLN A 305 30.31 113.72 34.68
C GLN A 305 29.52 112.93 35.72
N SER A 306 28.29 113.34 36.10
CA SER A 306 27.47 112.57 37.04
C SER A 306 26.97 111.26 36.39
N ALA A 307 26.50 111.33 35.15
CA ALA A 307 26.06 110.15 34.41
C ALA A 307 27.23 109.22 34.04
N ALA A 308 28.37 109.79 33.62
CA ALA A 308 29.57 109.03 33.33
C ALA A 308 30.14 108.36 34.60
N ASN A 309 30.17 109.05 35.74
CA ASN A 309 30.64 108.48 37.01
C ASN A 309 29.68 107.42 37.56
N GLN A 310 28.37 107.56 37.36
CA GLN A 310 27.39 106.52 37.71
C GLN A 310 27.53 105.27 36.82
N MET A 311 27.74 105.45 35.51
CA MET A 311 28.03 104.33 34.61
C MET A 311 29.36 103.64 34.97
N GLU A 312 30.39 104.40 35.34
CA GLU A 312 31.67 103.87 35.81
C GLU A 312 31.52 103.07 37.11
N GLU A 313 30.72 103.55 38.09
CA GLU A 313 30.46 102.81 39.33
C GLU A 313 29.68 101.51 39.07
N ILE A 314 28.68 101.55 38.18
CA ILE A 314 27.93 100.36 37.75
C ILE A 314 28.87 99.38 37.06
N PHE A 315 29.77 99.87 36.21
CA PHE A 315 30.72 99.04 35.48
C PHE A 315 31.76 98.39 36.40
N GLN A 316 32.28 99.13 37.39
CA GLN A 316 33.16 98.58 38.41
C GLN A 316 32.45 97.56 39.32
N ARG A 317 31.17 97.76 39.64
CA ARG A 317 30.36 96.72 40.32
C ARG A 317 30.19 95.49 39.44
N LEU A 318 29.94 95.68 38.14
CA LEU A 318 29.80 94.61 37.17
C LEU A 318 31.08 93.78 37.09
N MET A 319 32.24 94.44 36.96
CA MET A 319 33.57 93.83 36.98
C MET A 319 33.83 93.00 38.24
N LYS A 320 33.48 93.54 39.42
CA LYS A 320 33.59 92.83 40.71
C LYS A 320 32.70 91.59 40.76
N LEU A 321 31.46 91.68 40.27
CA LEU A 321 30.51 90.56 40.26
C LEU A 321 30.90 89.47 39.25
N THR A 322 31.45 89.86 38.10
CA THR A 322 31.95 88.92 37.09
C THR A 322 33.34 88.37 37.41
N GLY A 323 34.06 88.96 38.37
CA GLY A 323 35.40 88.56 38.77
C GLY A 323 36.46 88.87 37.71
N VAL A 324 36.29 89.98 36.98
CA VAL A 324 37.07 90.34 35.79
C VAL A 324 37.73 91.70 36.00
N THR A 325 38.98 91.84 35.60
CA THR A 325 39.79 93.05 35.79
C THR A 325 39.80 94.01 34.60
N GLU A 326 39.39 93.56 33.41
CA GLU A 326 39.33 94.38 32.20
C GLU A 326 37.89 94.56 31.69
N PRO A 327 37.53 95.77 31.22
CA PRO A 327 36.17 96.05 30.75
C PRO A 327 35.75 95.22 29.53
N GLU A 328 36.68 94.92 28.63
CA GLU A 328 36.40 94.15 27.41
C GLU A 328 36.06 92.69 27.73
N GLU A 329 36.74 92.09 28.72
CA GLU A 329 36.48 90.71 29.15
C GLU A 329 35.08 90.53 29.77
N VAL A 330 34.52 91.56 30.42
CA VAL A 330 33.14 91.52 30.93
C VAL A 330 32.16 91.40 29.76
N PHE A 331 32.37 92.19 28.72
CA PHE A 331 31.53 92.17 27.53
C PHE A 331 31.60 90.82 26.81
N ASP A 332 32.79 90.24 26.67
CA ASP A 332 32.97 88.92 26.04
C ASP A 332 32.33 87.78 26.85
N ARG A 333 32.35 87.84 28.19
CA ARG A 333 31.61 86.89 29.04
C ARG A 333 30.10 87.00 28.87
N PHE A 334 29.54 88.22 28.82
CA PHE A 334 28.11 88.39 28.55
C PHE A 334 27.73 87.97 27.14
N LYS A 335 28.60 88.22 26.15
CA LYS A 335 28.39 87.79 24.77
C LYS A 335 28.37 86.26 24.66
N SER A 336 29.35 85.57 25.25
CA SER A 336 29.41 84.11 25.30
C SER A 336 28.28 83.49 26.15
N GLN A 337 27.88 84.12 27.26
CA GLN A 337 26.72 83.69 28.05
C GLN A 337 25.42 83.82 27.26
N ARG A 338 25.23 84.93 26.52
CA ARG A 338 24.08 85.13 25.63
C ARG A 338 24.07 84.13 24.47
N GLU A 339 25.23 83.84 23.87
CA GLU A 339 25.35 82.82 22.83
C GLU A 339 25.05 81.41 23.38
N THR A 340 25.51 81.10 24.59
CA THR A 340 25.19 79.84 25.29
C THR A 340 23.70 79.75 25.60
N GLN A 341 23.08 80.83 26.07
CA GLN A 341 21.64 80.89 26.31
C GLN A 341 20.84 80.68 25.02
N LYS A 342 21.25 81.29 23.91
CA LYS A 342 20.63 81.06 22.59
C LYS A 342 20.75 79.60 22.17
N ARG A 343 21.94 78.98 22.35
CA ARG A 343 22.16 77.57 22.02
C ARG A 343 21.33 76.64 22.89
N LEU A 344 21.21 76.91 24.19
CA LEU A 344 20.38 76.13 25.11
C LEU A 344 18.89 76.24 24.77
N ASN A 345 18.39 77.45 24.46
CA ASN A 345 17.02 77.63 23.98
C ASN A 345 16.76 76.89 22.67
N TYR A 346 17.69 76.97 21.72
CA TYR A 346 17.59 76.21 20.47
C TYR A 346 17.53 74.70 20.73
N LEU A 347 18.41 74.18 21.59
CA LEU A 347 18.43 72.77 21.94
C LEU A 347 17.14 72.35 22.65
N GLN A 348 16.67 73.14 23.62
CA GLN A 348 15.42 72.93 24.32
C GLN A 348 14.25 72.86 23.34
N GLN A 349 14.14 73.86 22.46
CA GLN A 349 13.07 73.92 21.46
C GLN A 349 13.14 72.73 20.49
N THR A 350 14.34 72.38 19.99
CA THR A 350 14.52 71.22 19.12
C THR A 350 14.12 69.93 19.82
N THR A 351 14.51 69.74 21.09
CA THR A 351 14.12 68.55 21.87
C THR A 351 12.62 68.51 22.18
N GLU A 352 11.98 69.67 22.35
CA GLU A 352 10.54 69.76 22.60
C GLU A 352 9.74 69.46 21.33
N GLU A 353 10.18 69.96 20.18
CA GLU A 353 9.62 69.62 18.86
C GLU A 353 9.78 68.13 18.54
N GLU A 354 10.97 67.56 18.76
CA GLU A 354 11.21 66.12 18.60
C GLU A 354 10.33 65.28 19.53
N LYS A 355 10.18 65.72 20.79
CA LYS A 355 9.29 65.05 21.76
C LYS A 355 7.84 65.05 21.28
N LEU A 356 7.34 66.18 20.80
CA LEU A 356 5.97 66.29 20.29
C LEU A 356 5.74 65.38 19.08
N LEU A 357 6.70 65.33 18.14
CA LEU A 357 6.65 64.41 17.00
C LEU A 357 6.65 62.93 17.45
N LEU A 358 7.44 62.60 18.47
CA LEU A 358 7.48 61.25 19.04
C LEU A 358 6.15 60.88 19.74
N GLU A 359 5.52 61.83 20.44
CA GLU A 359 4.20 61.62 21.04
C GLU A 359 3.10 61.45 19.96
N GLU A 360 3.14 62.24 18.88
CA GLU A 360 2.22 62.10 17.76
C GLU A 360 2.40 60.77 17.01
N THR A 361 3.65 60.37 16.74
CA THR A 361 3.94 59.06 16.13
C THR A 361 3.57 57.90 17.05
N GLN A 362 3.75 58.04 18.37
CA GLN A 362 3.31 57.03 19.32
C GLN A 362 1.78 56.89 19.33
N THR A 363 1.04 58.00 19.37
CA THR A 363 -0.44 57.96 19.39
C THR A 363 -1.01 57.39 18.09
N THR A 364 -0.45 57.76 16.93
CA THR A 364 -0.83 57.17 15.64
C THR A 364 -0.55 55.67 15.60
N LEU A 365 0.64 55.20 16.00
CA LEU A 365 0.95 53.77 16.06
C LEU A 365 0.05 52.99 17.03
N ILE A 366 -0.33 53.58 18.17
CA ILE A 366 -1.29 52.97 19.09
C ILE A 366 -2.66 52.83 18.42
N SER A 367 -3.12 53.87 17.72
CA SER A 367 -4.40 53.84 17.01
C SER A 367 -4.43 52.79 15.89
N GLU A 368 -3.33 52.63 15.15
CA GLU A 368 -3.19 51.60 14.12
C GLU A 368 -3.20 50.21 14.73
N LEU A 369 -2.49 50.00 15.85
CA LEU A 369 -2.44 48.72 16.56
C LEU A 369 -3.83 48.33 17.09
N GLU A 370 -4.58 49.28 17.63
CA GLU A 370 -5.98 49.08 18.01
C GLU A 370 -6.84 48.70 16.80
N GLY A 371 -6.70 49.42 15.67
CA GLY A 371 -7.35 49.08 14.40
C GLY A 371 -7.06 47.64 13.94
N TYR A 372 -5.80 47.20 13.97
CA TYR A 372 -5.41 45.84 13.63
C TYR A 372 -5.96 44.79 14.61
N LYS A 373 -6.05 45.11 15.89
CA LYS A 373 -6.68 44.22 16.88
C LYS A 373 -8.15 43.99 16.56
N PHE A 374 -8.90 45.06 16.25
CA PHE A 374 -10.32 44.94 15.93
C PHE A 374 -10.56 44.25 14.58
N ALA A 375 -9.77 44.56 13.56
CA ALA A 375 -9.83 43.87 12.27
C ALA A 375 -9.55 42.37 12.42
N SER A 376 -8.50 42.00 13.16
CA SER A 376 -8.17 40.60 13.39
C SER A 376 -9.23 39.83 14.18
N VAL A 377 -9.96 40.48 15.09
CA VAL A 377 -11.08 39.86 15.82
C VAL A 377 -12.27 39.69 14.89
N LYS A 378 -12.60 40.72 14.09
CA LYS A 378 -13.70 40.67 13.12
C LYS A 378 -13.53 39.56 12.09
N ASP A 379 -12.33 39.42 11.51
CA ASP A 379 -12.04 38.36 10.54
C ASP A 379 -12.15 36.95 11.17
N LYS A 380 -11.79 36.81 12.45
CA LYS A 380 -11.94 35.53 13.18
C LYS A 380 -13.40 35.21 13.46
N ASP A 381 -14.19 36.20 13.85
CA ASP A 381 -15.62 36.02 14.13
C ASP A 381 -16.38 35.69 12.83
N GLU A 382 -16.11 36.41 11.73
CA GLU A 382 -16.68 36.12 10.40
C GLU A 382 -16.28 34.71 9.93
N GLY A 383 -14.99 34.34 10.04
CA GLY A 383 -14.54 32.99 9.71
C GLY A 383 -15.17 31.90 10.60
N GLN A 384 -15.45 32.22 11.87
CA GLN A 384 -16.10 31.28 12.79
C GLN A 384 -17.59 31.13 12.47
N GLU A 385 -18.29 32.19 12.05
CA GLU A 385 -19.66 32.13 11.53
C GLU A 385 -19.75 31.29 10.26
N GLU A 386 -18.86 31.50 9.29
CA GLU A 386 -18.79 30.68 8.07
C GLU A 386 -18.56 29.20 8.39
N ILE A 387 -17.67 28.89 9.34
CA ILE A 387 -17.44 27.52 9.80
C ILE A 387 -18.69 26.93 10.45
N MET A 388 -19.42 27.70 11.25
CA MET A 388 -20.67 27.24 11.87
C MET A 388 -21.75 26.95 10.82
N GLU A 389 -21.89 27.81 9.82
CA GLU A 389 -22.85 27.61 8.72
C GLU A 389 -22.50 26.38 7.88
N LEU A 390 -21.22 26.18 7.53
CA LEU A 390 -20.78 24.99 6.83
C LEU A 390 -21.01 23.71 7.65
N LYS A 391 -20.75 23.75 8.96
CA LYS A 391 -21.04 22.60 9.85
C LYS A 391 -22.53 22.25 9.87
N LYS A 392 -23.40 23.26 9.91
CA LYS A 392 -24.85 23.08 9.87
C LYS A 392 -25.29 22.46 8.54
N GLN A 393 -24.75 22.92 7.41
CA GLN A 393 -25.04 22.34 6.10
C GLN A 393 -24.57 20.89 5.99
N ILE A 394 -23.40 20.56 6.54
CA ILE A 394 -22.91 19.18 6.62
C ILE A 394 -23.88 18.30 7.43
N GLU A 395 -24.34 18.78 8.58
CA GLU A 395 -25.29 18.03 9.43
C GLU A 395 -26.65 17.82 8.73
N GLU A 396 -27.13 18.81 7.99
CA GLU A 396 -28.34 18.71 7.16
C GLU A 396 -28.18 17.68 6.03
N GLU A 397 -27.05 17.70 5.32
CA GLU A 397 -26.72 16.72 4.26
C GLU A 397 -26.52 15.31 4.80
N GLU A 398 -25.86 15.15 5.96
CA GLU A 398 -25.70 13.85 6.62
C GLU A 398 -27.06 13.27 7.02
N LYS A 399 -27.97 14.10 7.52
CA LYS A 399 -29.34 13.70 7.82
C LYS A 399 -30.10 13.29 6.55
N HIS A 400 -29.96 14.06 5.47
CA HIS A 400 -30.57 13.74 4.18
C HIS A 400 -30.03 12.41 3.62
N TYR A 401 -28.72 12.17 3.71
CA TYR A 401 -28.10 10.90 3.32
C TYR A 401 -28.61 9.72 4.15
N ALA A 402 -28.74 9.88 5.46
CA ALA A 402 -29.29 8.85 6.35
C ALA A 402 -30.75 8.51 6.01
N GLU A 403 -31.58 9.51 5.70
CA GLU A 403 -32.96 9.31 5.27
C GLU A 403 -33.03 8.60 3.90
N LEU A 404 -32.14 8.95 2.96
CA LEU A 404 -32.09 8.33 1.65
C LEU A 404 -31.59 6.87 1.73
N GLN A 405 -30.59 6.61 2.56
CA GLN A 405 -30.11 5.25 2.82
C GLN A 405 -31.21 4.38 3.42
N LYS A 406 -31.95 4.90 4.41
CA LYS A 406 -33.10 4.18 4.99
C LYS A 406 -34.15 3.85 3.92
N LYS A 407 -34.50 4.81 3.05
CA LYS A 407 -35.44 4.56 1.94
C LYS A 407 -34.90 3.52 0.95
N TYR A 408 -33.59 3.51 0.70
CA TYR A 408 -32.95 2.52 -0.15
C TYR A 408 -33.02 1.12 0.48
N ASP A 409 -32.69 0.99 1.76
CA ASP A 409 -32.75 -0.27 2.50
C ASP A 409 -34.19 -0.81 2.57
N ASP A 410 -35.18 0.07 2.80
CA ASP A 410 -36.61 -0.28 2.78
C ASP A 410 -37.03 -0.80 1.38
N LEU A 411 -36.57 -0.15 0.30
CA LEU A 411 -36.85 -0.57 -1.08
C LEU A 411 -36.19 -1.91 -1.42
N GLU A 412 -34.93 -2.10 -1.01
CA GLU A 412 -34.20 -3.35 -1.21
C GLU A 412 -34.87 -4.51 -0.46
N GLY A 413 -35.33 -4.27 0.77
CA GLY A 413 -36.12 -5.23 1.53
C GLY A 413 -37.42 -5.60 0.82
N PHE A 414 -38.18 -4.62 0.34
CA PHE A 414 -39.42 -4.85 -0.41
C PHE A 414 -39.17 -5.63 -1.71
N LEU A 415 -38.10 -5.31 -2.43
CA LEU A 415 -37.70 -6.03 -3.63
C LEU A 415 -37.31 -7.49 -3.33
N LEU A 416 -36.60 -7.75 -2.24
CA LEU A 416 -36.30 -9.13 -1.79
C LEU A 416 -37.56 -9.91 -1.43
N GLU A 417 -38.57 -9.26 -0.83
CA GLU A 417 -39.87 -9.89 -0.58
C GLU A 417 -40.59 -10.25 -1.88
N ILE A 418 -40.62 -9.35 -2.86
CA ILE A 418 -41.14 -9.63 -4.21
C ILE A 418 -40.39 -10.81 -4.83
N LYS A 419 -39.06 -10.80 -4.76
CA LYS A 419 -38.22 -11.88 -5.28
C LYS A 419 -38.59 -13.23 -4.67
N ARG A 420 -38.77 -13.28 -3.35
CA ARG A 420 -39.19 -14.49 -2.64
C ARG A 420 -40.54 -14.98 -3.14
N LEU A 421 -41.52 -14.08 -3.27
CA LEU A 421 -42.85 -14.42 -3.78
C LEU A 421 -42.82 -14.94 -5.22
N LEU A 422 -42.03 -14.31 -6.10
CA LEU A 422 -41.84 -14.76 -7.48
C LEU A 422 -41.19 -16.14 -7.54
N TYR A 423 -40.19 -16.38 -6.69
CA TYR A 423 -39.51 -17.66 -6.59
C TYR A 423 -40.45 -18.77 -6.09
N ASP A 424 -41.26 -18.48 -5.07
CA ASP A 424 -42.30 -19.41 -4.57
C ASP A 424 -43.34 -19.72 -5.66
N LEU A 425 -43.76 -18.72 -6.44
CA LEU A 425 -44.69 -18.90 -7.55
C LEU A 425 -44.08 -19.72 -8.71
N CYS A 426 -42.79 -19.51 -9.01
CA CYS A 426 -42.04 -20.34 -9.97
C CYS A 426 -41.99 -21.81 -9.54
N LYS A 427 -41.80 -22.06 -8.23
CA LYS A 427 -41.78 -23.41 -7.65
C LYS A 427 -43.14 -24.10 -7.75
N MET A 428 -44.24 -23.36 -7.58
CA MET A 428 -45.59 -23.90 -7.83
C MET A 428 -45.79 -24.36 -9.28
N LEU A 429 -45.03 -23.80 -10.23
CA LEU A 429 -45.05 -24.16 -11.65
C LEU A 429 -43.94 -25.15 -12.07
N ASP A 430 -43.27 -25.84 -11.13
CA ASP A 430 -42.19 -26.81 -11.40
C ASP A 430 -42.59 -28.01 -12.29
N ILE A 431 -43.90 -28.22 -12.51
CA ILE A 431 -44.43 -29.19 -13.48
C ILE A 431 -43.99 -28.85 -14.92
N VAL A 432 -43.67 -27.58 -15.17
CA VAL A 432 -43.12 -27.05 -16.42
C VAL A 432 -41.63 -26.80 -16.21
N GLY A 433 -40.83 -27.86 -16.24
CA GLY A 433 -39.39 -27.83 -15.91
C GLY A 433 -38.49 -27.03 -16.86
N GLU A 434 -39.03 -26.33 -17.85
CA GLU A 434 -38.29 -25.48 -18.81
C GLU A 434 -38.86 -24.05 -18.80
N PRO A 435 -38.05 -22.98 -18.71
CA PRO A 435 -36.60 -22.95 -18.45
C PRO A 435 -36.22 -23.26 -16.98
N ALA A 436 -34.95 -23.64 -16.77
CA ALA A 436 -34.40 -23.95 -15.44
C ALA A 436 -34.50 -22.75 -14.50
N MET A 437 -34.76 -23.02 -13.22
CA MET A 437 -34.90 -21.98 -12.21
C MET A 437 -33.55 -21.29 -11.97
N PRO A 438 -33.48 -19.94 -11.94
CA PRO A 438 -32.28 -19.21 -11.57
C PRO A 438 -31.84 -19.55 -10.15
N GLU A 439 -30.54 -19.53 -9.87
CA GLU A 439 -30.02 -19.74 -8.51
C GLU A 439 -30.47 -18.59 -7.59
N TRP A 440 -30.93 -18.92 -6.38
CA TRP A 440 -31.30 -17.89 -5.41
C TRP A 440 -30.07 -17.11 -4.96
N THR A 441 -30.05 -15.80 -5.23
CA THR A 441 -29.05 -14.87 -4.71
C THR A 441 -29.65 -13.98 -3.60
N ALA A 442 -28.82 -13.49 -2.68
CA ALA A 442 -29.25 -12.58 -1.61
C ALA A 442 -29.38 -11.12 -2.06
N GLU A 443 -29.28 -10.85 -3.37
CA GLU A 443 -29.36 -9.51 -3.94
C GLU A 443 -30.70 -9.30 -4.65
N ALA A 444 -31.22 -8.07 -4.64
CA ALA A 444 -32.47 -7.70 -5.31
C ALA A 444 -32.33 -7.43 -6.84
N ARG A 445 -31.12 -7.49 -7.40
CA ARG A 445 -30.83 -7.01 -8.77
C ARG A 445 -31.30 -7.96 -9.89
N ASP A 446 -31.45 -9.23 -9.59
CA ASP A 446 -31.82 -10.34 -10.50
C ASP A 446 -33.33 -10.66 -10.50
N ILE A 447 -34.16 -9.81 -9.89
CA ILE A 447 -35.62 -9.98 -9.85
C ILE A 447 -36.21 -10.07 -11.26
N SER A 448 -35.67 -9.30 -12.20
CA SER A 448 -36.08 -9.33 -13.61
C SER A 448 -35.88 -10.71 -14.25
N GLU A 449 -34.79 -11.41 -13.92
CA GLU A 449 -34.51 -12.74 -14.44
C GLU A 449 -35.51 -13.76 -13.89
N THR A 450 -35.81 -13.68 -12.59
CA THR A 450 -36.82 -14.54 -11.94
C THR A 450 -38.21 -14.31 -12.53
N LEU A 451 -38.58 -13.05 -12.80
CA LEU A 451 -39.84 -12.69 -13.44
C LEU A 451 -39.95 -13.22 -14.88
N ASN A 452 -38.85 -13.17 -15.65
CA ASN A 452 -38.81 -13.70 -17.01
C ASN A 452 -39.00 -15.22 -17.04
N VAL A 453 -38.37 -15.95 -16.11
CA VAL A 453 -38.57 -17.41 -15.98
C VAL A 453 -40.01 -17.73 -15.60
N LEU A 454 -40.60 -16.98 -14.66
CA LEU A 454 -42.01 -17.14 -14.29
C LEU A 454 -42.94 -16.96 -15.50
N SER A 455 -42.74 -15.87 -16.26
CA SER A 455 -43.54 -15.54 -17.45
C SER A 455 -43.46 -16.64 -18.51
N ALA A 456 -42.25 -17.16 -18.78
CA ALA A 456 -42.03 -18.26 -19.71
C ALA A 456 -42.74 -19.55 -19.25
N ARG A 457 -42.58 -19.94 -17.98
CA ARG A 457 -43.23 -21.14 -17.41
C ARG A 457 -44.75 -21.02 -17.44
N TYR A 458 -45.28 -19.84 -17.11
CA TYR A 458 -46.72 -19.56 -17.17
C TYR A 458 -47.28 -19.68 -18.59
N SER A 459 -46.59 -19.13 -19.59
CA SER A 459 -47.01 -19.24 -21.00
C SER A 459 -47.06 -20.70 -21.48
N ILE A 460 -46.07 -21.51 -21.10
CA ILE A 460 -46.05 -22.95 -21.42
C ILE A 460 -47.15 -23.70 -20.65
N ALA A 461 -47.40 -23.38 -19.38
CA ALA A 461 -48.50 -23.97 -18.62
C ALA A 461 -49.86 -23.64 -19.26
N ALA A 462 -50.08 -22.38 -19.65
CA ALA A 462 -51.32 -21.92 -20.28
C ALA A 462 -51.57 -22.57 -21.66
N THR A 463 -50.53 -22.77 -22.46
CA THR A 463 -50.65 -23.49 -23.74
C THR A 463 -50.96 -24.98 -23.53
N ARG A 464 -50.38 -25.63 -22.52
CA ARG A 464 -50.71 -27.03 -22.14
C ARG A 464 -52.15 -27.17 -21.68
N THR A 465 -52.66 -26.27 -20.84
CA THR A 465 -54.07 -26.32 -20.38
C THR A 465 -55.05 -26.03 -21.51
N ALA A 466 -54.76 -25.08 -22.40
CA ALA A 466 -55.57 -24.82 -23.59
C ALA A 466 -55.59 -26.02 -24.58
N ALA A 467 -54.50 -26.76 -24.70
CA ALA A 467 -54.44 -27.99 -25.50
C ALA A 467 -55.28 -29.13 -24.91
N LEU A 468 -55.35 -29.23 -23.57
CA LEU A 468 -56.20 -30.19 -22.87
C LEU A 468 -57.69 -29.83 -23.03
N GLN A 469 -58.07 -28.55 -22.92
CA GLN A 469 -59.44 -28.09 -23.16
C GLN A 469 -59.94 -28.37 -24.59
N LYS A 470 -59.05 -28.44 -25.59
CA LYS A 470 -59.41 -28.82 -26.96
C LYS A 470 -59.61 -30.34 -27.15
N ARG A 471 -59.10 -31.20 -26.25
CA ARG A 471 -59.32 -32.66 -26.29
C ARG A 471 -60.66 -33.09 -25.69
N ASP A 472 -61.32 -32.25 -24.89
CA ASP A 472 -62.61 -32.55 -24.27
C ASP A 472 -63.83 -32.12 -25.11
N GLN A 473 -63.65 -31.75 -26.39
CA GLN A 473 -64.76 -31.64 -27.34
C GLN A 473 -65.04 -33.00 -28.02
N PRO A 474 -66.30 -33.47 -28.09
CA PRO A 474 -66.62 -34.78 -28.63
C PRO A 474 -66.52 -34.76 -30.16
N VAL A 475 -65.54 -35.47 -30.72
CA VAL A 475 -65.48 -35.73 -32.16
C VAL A 475 -66.04 -37.12 -32.43
N ALA A 476 -67.08 -37.14 -33.26
CA ALA A 476 -67.79 -38.33 -33.69
C ALA A 476 -66.88 -39.31 -34.45
N SER A 477 -67.06 -40.58 -34.10
CA SER A 477 -66.58 -41.77 -34.77
C SER A 477 -67.01 -41.81 -36.25
N ASN A 478 -66.08 -42.20 -37.13
CA ASN A 478 -66.35 -43.19 -38.18
C ASN A 478 -65.02 -43.80 -38.67
N THR A 479 -64.79 -45.03 -38.19
CA THR A 479 -64.01 -46.13 -38.80
C THR A 479 -64.79 -46.68 -40.03
N PRO A 480 -64.25 -47.54 -40.94
CA PRO A 480 -63.35 -48.66 -40.60
C PRO A 480 -62.31 -49.16 -41.64
N SER A 481 -61.51 -50.13 -41.14
CA SER A 481 -60.85 -51.28 -41.82
C SER A 481 -59.80 -50.99 -42.89
N GLY A 482 -58.50 -51.33 -42.78
CA GLY A 482 -57.82 -52.54 -42.25
C GLY A 482 -57.39 -53.44 -43.42
N PRO A 483 -56.42 -54.39 -43.32
CA PRO A 483 -55.22 -54.50 -42.47
C PRO A 483 -53.94 -54.76 -43.33
N GLN A 484 -52.72 -54.71 -42.76
CA GLN A 484 -51.67 -55.72 -43.00
C GLN A 484 -50.41 -55.52 -42.16
N SER A 485 -49.74 -56.65 -41.97
CA SER A 485 -48.84 -57.00 -40.87
C SER A 485 -47.37 -56.64 -41.09
N LEU A 486 -46.69 -56.55 -39.96
CA LEU A 486 -45.27 -56.43 -39.63
C LEU A 486 -44.31 -57.24 -40.52
N ALA A 487 -43.21 -56.60 -40.94
CA ALA A 487 -41.86 -57.18 -40.92
C ALA A 487 -40.77 -56.13 -41.25
N GLY A 488 -39.67 -56.17 -40.49
CA GLY A 488 -38.32 -56.18 -41.05
C GLY A 488 -37.73 -54.89 -41.66
N VAL A 489 -37.00 -54.15 -40.83
CA VAL A 489 -35.55 -53.84 -40.96
C VAL A 489 -34.95 -53.51 -42.34
N ARG A 490 -34.13 -52.44 -42.33
CA ARG A 490 -33.13 -51.93 -43.31
C ARG A 490 -33.72 -51.04 -44.41
N SER A 491 -33.23 -49.81 -44.60
CA SER A 491 -31.86 -49.57 -45.07
C SER A 491 -31.51 -48.07 -45.12
N ARG A 492 -30.20 -47.78 -44.96
CA ARG A 492 -29.35 -46.74 -45.59
C ARG A 492 -29.91 -45.31 -45.70
N SER A 493 -29.17 -44.29 -45.27
CA SER A 493 -28.03 -43.64 -46.00
C SER A 493 -27.53 -42.43 -45.17
N PRO A 494 -26.48 -41.66 -45.54
CA PRO A 494 -25.27 -41.93 -46.32
C PRO A 494 -23.96 -41.52 -45.61
N SER A 495 -22.86 -41.97 -46.21
CA SER A 495 -21.44 -41.74 -45.95
C SER A 495 -20.93 -40.30 -46.18
N THR A 496 -19.90 -39.88 -45.43
CA THR A 496 -18.56 -39.32 -45.85
C THR A 496 -17.86 -38.65 -44.64
N PRO A 497 -16.55 -38.33 -44.68
CA PRO A 497 -15.39 -39.21 -44.82
C PRO A 497 -14.40 -39.09 -43.64
N LYS A 498 -13.42 -40.01 -43.62
CA LYS A 498 -12.33 -40.15 -42.65
C LYS A 498 -11.47 -38.89 -42.50
N ASP A 499 -11.05 -38.57 -41.28
CA ASP A 499 -9.77 -37.91 -41.04
C ASP A 499 -9.09 -38.35 -39.73
N SER A 500 -7.86 -38.81 -39.91
CA SER A 500 -6.75 -39.10 -38.98
C SER A 500 -7.03 -39.48 -37.51
N GLU A 501 -6.72 -40.74 -37.18
CA GLU A 501 -6.29 -41.16 -35.85
C GLU A 501 -5.09 -40.31 -35.41
N LYS A 502 -5.26 -39.57 -34.31
CA LYS A 502 -4.15 -39.16 -33.44
C LYS A 502 -4.37 -39.84 -32.10
N VAL A 503 -3.51 -40.82 -31.82
CA VAL A 503 -3.41 -41.50 -30.52
C VAL A 503 -3.09 -40.44 -29.46
N LEU A 504 -4.02 -40.22 -28.54
CA LEU A 504 -3.78 -39.40 -27.36
C LEU A 504 -2.90 -40.21 -26.38
N PRO A 505 -1.80 -39.63 -25.84
CA PRO A 505 -0.90 -40.37 -24.96
C PRO A 505 -1.61 -40.72 -23.65
N THR A 506 -1.39 -41.95 -23.19
CA THR A 506 -1.89 -42.43 -21.89
C THR A 506 -1.03 -41.85 -20.76
N TYR A 507 -1.67 -41.52 -19.63
CA TYR A 507 -1.12 -40.92 -18.40
C TYR A 507 0.23 -41.49 -17.90
N LYS A 508 0.59 -42.72 -18.28
CA LYS A 508 1.87 -43.35 -17.91
C LYS A 508 3.10 -42.82 -18.67
N GLU A 509 2.95 -42.14 -19.80
CA GLU A 509 4.10 -41.61 -20.58
C GLU A 509 4.54 -40.19 -20.17
N LEU A 510 3.76 -39.48 -19.36
CA LEU A 510 4.07 -38.11 -18.95
C LEU A 510 4.99 -38.00 -17.72
N VAL A 511 5.34 -39.12 -17.08
CA VAL A 511 6.05 -39.14 -15.79
C VAL A 511 7.56 -39.45 -15.91
N THR A 512 8.07 -39.77 -17.12
CA THR A 512 9.47 -40.22 -17.29
C THR A 512 10.26 -39.48 -18.39
N ARG A 513 10.04 -38.18 -18.58
CA ARG A 513 11.01 -37.35 -19.32
C ARG A 513 11.63 -36.27 -18.45
N GLU A 514 12.93 -36.42 -18.22
CA GLU A 514 13.79 -35.34 -17.73
C GLU A 514 13.72 -34.14 -18.68
N PRO A 515 13.77 -32.90 -18.15
CA PRO A 515 13.65 -31.70 -18.96
C PRO A 515 14.90 -31.48 -19.80
N VAL A 516 14.75 -31.55 -21.12
CA VAL A 516 15.73 -31.05 -22.10
C VAL A 516 15.74 -29.53 -22.02
N LYS A 517 16.91 -28.94 -21.76
CA LYS A 517 17.16 -27.49 -21.78
C LYS A 517 16.95 -26.92 -23.20
N PRO A 518 16.13 -25.88 -23.38
CA PRO A 518 16.13 -25.08 -24.60
C PRO A 518 17.36 -24.14 -24.65
N PRO A 519 17.82 -23.74 -25.85
CA PRO A 519 18.98 -22.85 -26.04
C PRO A 519 18.67 -21.41 -25.57
N PRO A 520 19.70 -20.62 -25.23
CA PRO A 520 19.52 -19.28 -24.67
C PRO A 520 19.01 -18.34 -25.76
N SER A 521 17.84 -17.75 -25.51
CA SER A 521 17.37 -16.58 -26.24
C SER A 521 17.95 -15.35 -25.52
N ASP A 522 19.07 -14.85 -26.03
CA ASP A 522 19.59 -13.51 -25.75
C ASP A 522 18.56 -12.49 -26.25
N GLU A 523 17.71 -11.96 -25.36
CA GLU A 523 17.02 -10.65 -25.49
C GLU A 523 15.96 -10.51 -24.38
N GLU A 524 16.37 -10.48 -23.11
CA GLU A 524 15.62 -9.80 -22.05
C GLU A 524 16.66 -9.22 -21.09
N GLU A 525 16.76 -7.90 -21.07
CA GLU A 525 17.60 -7.15 -20.15
C GLU A 525 17.26 -7.58 -18.70
N ASP A 526 18.24 -8.20 -18.06
CA ASP A 526 18.12 -8.88 -16.77
C ASP A 526 17.75 -7.87 -15.67
N ILE A 527 16.44 -7.76 -15.37
CA ILE A 527 15.92 -6.87 -14.33
C ILE A 527 16.48 -7.37 -12.99
N PRO A 528 17.32 -6.59 -12.27
CA PRO A 528 18.00 -7.10 -11.10
C PRO A 528 17.00 -7.51 -10.02
N SER A 529 17.08 -8.78 -9.59
CA SER A 529 16.25 -9.34 -8.52
C SER A 529 16.18 -8.40 -7.31
N ARG A 530 15.00 -8.29 -6.69
CA ARG A 530 14.77 -7.51 -5.44
C ARG A 530 15.84 -7.78 -4.38
N PHE A 531 16.38 -8.99 -4.31
CA PHE A 531 17.46 -9.34 -3.38
C PHE A 531 18.79 -8.67 -3.73
N TYR A 532 19.11 -8.56 -5.03
CA TYR A 532 20.28 -7.84 -5.53
C TYR A 532 20.17 -6.34 -5.26
N LEU A 533 19.03 -5.72 -5.56
CA LEU A 533 18.76 -4.30 -5.27
C LEU A 533 18.83 -4.01 -3.77
N LYS A 534 18.27 -4.89 -2.93
CA LYS A 534 18.35 -4.77 -1.47
C LYS A 534 19.79 -4.89 -0.97
N ARG A 535 20.59 -5.81 -1.52
CA ARG A 535 22.02 -5.96 -1.17
C ARG A 535 22.82 -4.73 -1.57
N GLN A 536 22.56 -4.17 -2.75
CA GLN A 536 23.25 -2.98 -3.26
C GLN A 536 22.87 -1.71 -2.47
N ALA A 537 21.59 -1.54 -2.12
CA ALA A 537 21.13 -0.46 -1.25
C ALA A 537 21.76 -0.56 0.15
N GLN A 538 21.85 -1.77 0.72
CA GLN A 538 22.51 -1.98 2.01
C GLN A 538 24.01 -1.65 1.95
N LEU A 539 24.71 -2.07 0.89
CA LEU A 539 26.12 -1.71 0.66
C LEU A 539 26.33 -0.20 0.53
N ILE A 540 25.41 0.54 -0.09
CA ILE A 540 25.47 2.01 -0.21
C ILE A 540 25.24 2.68 1.15
N VAL A 541 24.32 2.16 1.97
CA VAL A 541 24.09 2.66 3.34
C VAL A 541 25.31 2.38 4.22
N ASP A 542 25.84 1.16 4.20
CA ASP A 542 26.98 0.76 5.02
C ASP A 542 28.26 1.52 4.65
N THR A 543 28.47 1.82 3.35
CA THR A 543 29.61 2.64 2.89
C THR A 543 29.47 4.11 3.26
N LYS A 544 28.25 4.67 3.30
CA LYS A 544 27.99 6.05 3.74
C LYS A 544 27.99 6.20 5.26
N CYS A 545 27.64 5.16 6.01
CA CYS A 545 27.68 5.17 7.48
C CYS A 545 29.10 5.06 8.07
N ARG A 546 30.12 4.64 7.30
CA ARG A 546 31.53 4.64 7.74
C ARG A 546 32.21 6.03 7.78
N ARG A 547 31.55 7.10 7.30
CA ARG A 547 32.08 8.48 7.37
C ARG A 547 31.22 9.39 8.23
N LYS A 548 31.14 9.13 9.53
CA LYS A 548 30.81 10.16 10.52
C LYS A 548 31.58 9.93 11.83
N GLY A 549 32.72 10.63 11.92
CA GLY A 549 33.22 11.27 13.13
C GLY A 549 33.70 10.38 14.28
N PHE A 550 35.00 10.08 14.29
CA PHE A 550 35.77 9.97 15.53
C PHE A 550 35.53 11.24 16.37
N ARG A 551 35.01 11.09 17.59
CA ARG A 551 35.09 12.13 18.63
C ARG A 551 36.43 11.99 19.34
N THR A 552 37.32 12.94 19.15
CA THR A 552 38.45 13.19 20.05
C THR A 552 37.93 13.74 21.39
N PRO A 553 38.43 13.28 22.54
CA PRO A 553 38.03 13.80 23.84
C PRO A 553 38.77 15.11 24.13
N TYR A 554 38.03 16.15 24.53
CA TYR A 554 38.60 17.39 25.07
C TYR A 554 39.19 17.15 26.47
N PRO A 555 40.34 17.78 26.81
CA PRO A 555 40.92 17.67 28.15
C PRO A 555 40.19 18.60 29.12
N ARG A 556 39.96 18.08 30.33
CA ARG A 556 39.40 18.86 31.45
C ARG A 556 40.43 19.88 31.94
N LYS A 557 39.99 21.12 32.17
CA LYS A 557 40.55 22.01 33.18
C LYS A 557 39.57 22.06 34.34
#